data_AF-A0A645IKM5-F1
#
_entry.id   AF-A0A645IKM5-F1
#
_cell.length_a   1.000
_cell.length_b   1.000
_cell.length_c   1.000
_cell.angle_alpha   90.00
_cell.angle_beta   90.00
_cell.angle_gamma   90.00
#
_symmetry.space_group_name_H-M   'P 1'
#
loop_
_entity.id
_entity.type
_entity.pdbx_description
1 polymer ?
#
loop_
_entity_poly.entity_id
_entity_poly.type
_entity_poly.pdbx_seq_one_letter_code
_entity_poly.pdbx_strand_id
1 'polypeptide(L)' 'MDYIAALERALGKKAQMDMQPLQPGDVPDTYADVTDLIDQFHYKPATPVEQGIANFVAWYRDYYKC' A
#
# COMPACT_ATOMS: atom_id res chain seq x y z
N MET A 1 4.65 -7.06 5.66
CA MET A 1 5.96 -6.43 5.33
C MET A 1 6.05 -5.97 3.88
N ASP A 2 5.17 -6.43 2.99
CA ASP A 2 5.29 -6.20 1.55
C ASP A 2 5.13 -4.72 1.17
N TYR A 3 4.31 -3.97 1.89
CA TYR A 3 4.16 -2.52 1.71
C TYR A 3 5.44 -1.74 1.98
N ILE A 4 6.14 -2.04 3.09
CA ILE A 4 7.43 -1.42 3.42
C ILE A 4 8.46 -1.79 2.33
N ALA A 5 8.53 -3.07 1.95
CA ALA A 5 9.44 -3.50 0.89
C ALA A 5 9.13 -2.85 -0.48
N ALA A 6 7.86 -2.58 -0.79
CA ALA A 6 7.47 -1.84 -1.99
C ALA A 6 7.95 -0.38 -1.93
N LEU A 7 7.81 0.28 -0.77
CA LEU A 7 8.35 1.62 -0.54
C LEU A 7 9.88 1.67 -0.66
N GLU A 8 10.59 0.72 -0.05
CA GLU A 8 12.05 0.63 -0.13
C GLU A 8 12.54 0.50 -1.57
N ARG A 9 11.86 -0.33 -2.38
CA ARG A 9 12.15 -0.49 -3.80
C ARG A 9 11.88 0.80 -4.58
N ALA A 10 10.74 1.45 -4.36
CA ALA A 10 10.37 2.68 -5.04
C ALA A 10 11.29 3.86 -4.67
N LEU A 11 11.77 3.91 -3.42
CA LEU A 11 12.64 4.97 -2.91
C LEU A 11 14.14 4.68 -3.09
N GLY A 12 14.50 3.43 -3.39
CA GLY A 12 15.90 2.98 -3.48
C GLY A 12 16.65 3.04 -2.14
N LYS A 13 15.93 2.96 -1.02
CA LYS A 13 16.48 3.12 0.34
C LYS A 13 15.87 2.12 1.30
N LYS A 14 16.68 1.60 2.23
CA LYS A 14 16.21 0.72 3.30
C LYS A 14 15.61 1.50 4.46
N ALA A 15 14.47 1.04 4.96
CA ALA A 15 13.82 1.63 6.13
C ALA A 15 14.57 1.22 7.41
N GLN A 16 14.77 2.17 8.32
CA GLN A 16 15.13 1.86 9.70
C GLN A 16 13.84 1.60 10.45
N MET A 17 13.58 0.32 10.76
CA MET A 17 12.33 -0.12 11.37
C MET A 17 12.46 -0.13 12.89
N ASP A 18 11.53 0.56 13.56
CA ASP A 18 11.31 0.46 15.00
C ASP A 18 9.91 -0.13 15.22
N MET A 19 9.86 -1.42 15.54
CA MET A 19 8.61 -2.18 15.64
C MET A 19 7.99 -1.97 17.01
N GLN A 20 7.04 -1.05 17.09
CA GLN A 20 6.26 -0.77 18.29
C GLN A 20 5.11 -1.79 18.48
N PRO A 21 4.60 -1.97 19.72
CA PRO A 21 3.45 -2.83 19.96
C PRO A 21 2.21 -2.31 19.23
N LEU A 22 1.29 -3.24 18.91
CA LEU A 22 0.01 -2.93 18.29
C LEU A 22 -0.76 -1.90 19.12
N GLN A 23 -1.28 -0.86 18.49
CA GLN A 23 -1.98 0.19 19.21
C GLN A 23 -3.40 -0.26 19.61
N PRO A 24 -3.93 0.23 20.73
CA PRO A 24 -5.32 -0.05 21.10
C PRO A 24 -6.27 0.51 20.05
N GLY A 25 -7.01 -0.37 19.37
CA GLY A 25 -7.95 0.00 18.30
C GLY A 25 -7.54 -0.47 16.91
N ASP A 26 -6.28 -0.91 16.73
CA ASP A 26 -5.86 -1.54 15.48
C ASP A 26 -6.46 -2.94 15.35
N VAL A 27 -6.94 -3.27 14.16
CA VAL A 27 -7.31 -4.64 13.79
C VAL A 27 -6.07 -5.29 13.15
N PRO A 28 -5.61 -6.46 13.63
CA PRO A 28 -4.36 -7.07 13.15
C PRO A 28 -4.32 -7.38 11.65
N ASP A 29 -5.46 -7.78 11.08
CA ASP A 29 -5.59 -8.07 9.65
C ASP A 29 -7.04 -7.84 9.20
N THR A 30 -7.22 -7.08 8.14
CA THR A 30 -8.54 -6.79 7.56
C THR A 30 -8.43 -6.48 6.08
N TYR A 31 -9.40 -6.97 5.31
CA TYR A 31 -9.52 -6.75 3.88
C TYR A 31 -10.99 -6.76 3.48
N ALA A 32 -11.31 -6.08 2.39
CA ALA A 32 -12.67 -6.08 1.84
C ALA A 32 -12.91 -7.36 1.03
N ASP A 33 -14.04 -8.02 1.27
CA ASP A 33 -14.61 -8.95 0.29
C ASP A 33 -15.19 -8.12 -0.87
N VAL A 34 -14.78 -8.45 -2.09
CA VAL A 34 -15.17 -7.74 -3.32
C VAL A 34 -16.04 -8.59 -4.25
N THR A 35 -16.55 -9.74 -3.77
CA THR A 35 -17.37 -10.66 -4.57
C THR A 35 -18.59 -9.94 -5.17
N ASP A 36 -19.35 -9.21 -4.35
CA ASP A 36 -20.54 -8.45 -4.80
C ASP A 36 -20.20 -7.38 -5.84
N LEU A 37 -19.05 -6.71 -5.70
CA LEU A 37 -18.59 -5.69 -6.65
C LEU A 37 -18.31 -6.31 -8.02
N ILE A 38 -17.68 -7.49 -8.03
CA ILE A 38 -17.36 -8.23 -9.25
C ILE A 38 -18.65 -8.73 -9.91
N ASP A 39 -19.57 -9.29 -9.13
CA ASP A 39 -20.78 -9.92 -9.66
C ASP A 39 -21.78 -8.90 -10.20
N GLN A 40 -21.99 -7.79 -9.48
CA GLN A 40 -23.01 -6.79 -9.82
C GLN A 40 -22.51 -5.74 -10.81
N PHE A 41 -21.22 -5.39 -10.76
CA PHE A 41 -20.65 -4.28 -11.53
C PHE A 41 -19.58 -4.73 -12.52
N HIS A 42 -19.23 -6.02 -12.56
CA HIS A 42 -18.20 -6.58 -13.44
C HIS A 42 -16.86 -5.82 -13.33
N TYR A 43 -16.57 -5.31 -12.14
CA TYR A 43 -15.40 -4.52 -11.86
C TYR A 43 -14.55 -5.18 -10.77
N LYS A 44 -13.25 -5.27 -11.03
CA LYS A 44 -12.26 -5.76 -10.09
C LYS A 44 -11.02 -4.85 -10.12
N PRO A 45 -10.63 -4.23 -9.00
CA PRO A 45 -9.34 -3.57 -8.91
C PRO A 45 -8.21 -4.55 -9.23
N ALA A 46 -7.37 -4.20 -10.20
CA ALA A 46 -6.28 -5.05 -10.68
C ALA A 46 -4.90 -4.42 -10.51
N THR A 47 -4.81 -3.24 -9.89
CA THR A 47 -3.52 -2.57 -9.65
C THR A 47 -2.73 -3.35 -8.59
N PRO A 48 -1.54 -3.89 -8.92
CA PRO A 48 -0.69 -4.53 -7.92
C PRO A 48 -0.22 -3.52 -6.88
N VAL A 49 0.00 -3.97 -5.64
CA VAL A 49 0.46 -3.11 -4.53
C VAL A 49 1.75 -2.38 -4.91
N GLU A 50 2.69 -3.08 -5.53
CA GLU A 50 3.96 -2.51 -6.00
C GLU A 50 3.76 -1.32 -6.94
N GLN A 51 2.85 -1.48 -7.91
CA GLN A 51 2.56 -0.44 -8.88
C GLN A 51 1.86 0.74 -8.23
N GLY A 52 0.90 0.48 -7.33
CA GLY A 52 0.21 1.51 -6.56
C GLY A 52 1.18 2.35 -5.72
N ILE A 53 2.09 1.70 -5.00
CA ILE A 53 3.11 2.36 -4.18
C ILE A 53 4.11 3.14 -5.06
N ALA A 54 4.57 2.58 -6.18
CA ALA A 54 5.46 3.30 -7.09
C ALA A 54 4.80 4.57 -7.66
N ASN A 55 3.53 4.48 -8.06
CA ASN A 55 2.75 5.64 -8.53
C ASN A 55 2.58 6.69 -7.43
N PHE A 56 2.29 6.26 -6.20
CA PHE A 56 2.16 7.14 -5.05
C PHE A 56 3.46 7.90 -4.75
N VAL A 57 4.60 7.19 -4.74
CA VAL A 57 5.92 7.80 -4.52
C VAL A 57 6.24 8.82 -5.60
N ALA A 58 5.98 8.49 -6.88
CA ALA A 58 6.20 9.40 -7.99
C ALA A 58 5.37 10.69 -7.86
N TRP A 59 4.07 10.55 -7.54
CA TRP A 59 3.19 11.69 -7.28
C TRP A 59 3.68 12.54 -6.11
N TYR A 60 4.04 11.92 -4.98
CA TYR A 60 4.47 12.62 -3.78
C TYR A 60 5.74 13.44 -4.04
N ARG A 61 6.73 12.84 -4.71
CA ARG A 61 7.99 13.51 -5.07
C ARG A 61 7.79 14.65 -6.05
N ASP A 62 6.92 14.48 -7.04
CA ASP A 62 6.58 15.57 -7.96
C ASP A 62 5.87 16.72 -7.24
N TYR A 63 4.95 16.40 -6.33
CA TYR A 63 4.21 17.40 -5.57
C TYR A 63 5.12 18.22 -4.64
N TYR A 64 6.00 17.55 -3.89
CA TYR A 64 6.91 18.19 -2.93
C TYR A 64 8.28 18.61 -3.51
N LYS A 65 8.55 18.29 -4.78
CA LYS A 65 9.82 18.57 -5.49
C LYS A 65 11.05 18.00 -4.76
N CYS A 66 11.01 16.71 -4.41
CA CYS A 66 12.07 15.99 -3.69
C CYS A 66 12.49 14.67 -4.35
#